data_AF-A0A382IKS8-F1
#
_entry.id   AF-A0A382IKS8-F1
#
_cell.length_a   1.000
_cell.length_b   1.000
_cell.length_c   1.000
_cell.angle_alpha   90.00
_cell.angle_beta   90.00
_cell.angle_gamma   90.00
#
_symmetry.space_group_name_H-M   'P 1'
#
loop_
_entity.id
_entity.type
_entity.pdbx_description
1 polymer ?
#
loop_
_entity_poly.entity_id
_entity_poly.type
_entity_poly.pdbx_seq_one_letter_code
_entity_poly.pdbx_strand_id
1 'polypeptide(L)' 'MNVDINYFKKTRILDGGMGQELLHKGLKPKGTLWSAHALIDKNCHQMVIDAHLDFINAGA' A
#
# COMPACT_ATOMS: atom_id res chain seq x y z
N MET A 1 4.35 -14.40 27.59
CA MET A 1 3.88 -14.33 26.19
C MET A 1 4.28 -15.63 25.51
N ASN A 2 3.31 -16.40 25.00
CA ASN A 2 3.60 -17.60 24.22
C ASN A 2 3.83 -17.19 22.76
N VAL A 3 5.03 -17.44 22.24
CA VAL A 3 5.35 -17.25 20.82
C VAL A 3 4.89 -18.51 20.08
N ASP A 4 4.14 -18.34 18.99
CA ASP A 4 3.83 -19.44 18.08
C ASP A 4 5.12 -19.87 17.36
N ILE A 5 5.62 -21.05 17.71
CA ILE A 5 6.84 -21.65 17.12
C ILE A 5 6.70 -21.92 15.61
N ASN A 6 5.47 -21.95 15.09
CA ASN A 6 5.20 -22.22 13.67
C ASN A 6 4.96 -20.94 12.85
N TYR A 7 5.14 -19.75 13.44
CA TYR A 7 4.84 -18.47 12.78
C TYR A 7 5.45 -18.34 11.37
N PHE A 8 6.70 -18.80 11.20
CA PHE A 8 7.45 -18.71 9.94
C PHE A 8 7.21 -19.88 8.98
N LYS A 9 6.39 -20.88 9.34
CA LYS A 9 6.09 -22.02 8.46
C LYS A 9 5.03 -21.72 7.40
N LYS A 10 4.35 -20.57 7.52
CA LYS A 10 3.34 -20.12 6.56
C LYS A 10 3.96 -19.05 5.65
N THR A 11 3.95 -19.30 4.34
CA THR A 11 4.23 -18.26 3.35
C THR A 11 3.18 -17.15 3.46
N ARG A 12 3.64 -15.91 3.55
CA ARG A 12 2.81 -14.71 3.52
C ARG A 12 3.21 -13.91 2.30
N ILE A 13 2.23 -13.55 1.50
CA ILE A 13 2.41 -12.60 0.41
C ILE A 13 2.45 -11.21 1.06
N LEU A 14 3.25 -10.30 0.52
CA LEU A 14 3.30 -8.91 0.96
C LEU A 14 2.80 -8.05 -0.18
N ASP A 15 2.35 -6.84 0.14
CA ASP A 15 1.93 -5.85 -0.84
C ASP A 15 3.02 -5.55 -1.88
N GLY A 16 2.60 -4.96 -3.00
CA GLY A 16 3.49 -4.53 -4.08
C GLY A 16 4.01 -3.09 -3.92
N GLY A 17 4.45 -2.51 -5.04
CA GLY A 17 5.03 -1.17 -5.08
C GLY A 17 3.99 -0.06 -4.99
N MET A 18 3.69 0.43 -3.78
CA MET A 18 2.68 1.48 -3.55
C MET A 18 2.87 2.75 -4.39
N GLY A 19 4.10 3.25 -4.52
CA GLY A 19 4.35 4.45 -5.31
C GLY A 19 4.04 4.26 -6.80
N GLN A 20 4.34 3.09 -7.36
CA GLN A 20 4.01 2.78 -8.75
C GLN A 20 2.50 2.66 -8.94
N GLU A 21 1.81 2.01 -7.99
CA GLU A 21 0.36 1.84 -8.03
C GLU A 21 -0.37 3.19 -7.94
N LEU A 22 0.03 4.08 -7.03
CA LEU A 22 -0.57 5.41 -6.93
C LEU A 22 -0.34 6.24 -8.20
N LEU A 23 0.86 6.17 -8.81
CA LEU A 23 1.14 6.83 -10.08
C LEU A 23 0.29 6.26 -11.22
N HIS A 24 0.11 4.93 -11.25
CA HIS A 24 -0.77 4.25 -12.22
C HIS A 24 -2.24 4.69 -12.07
N LYS A 25 -2.72 4.85 -10.84
CA LYS A 25 -4.06 5.37 -10.51
C LYS A 25 -4.22 6.88 -10.74
N GLY A 26 -3.16 7.57 -11.15
CA GLY A 26 -3.22 8.98 -11.56
C GLY A 26 -2.85 9.99 -10.47
N LEU A 27 -2.15 9.57 -9.40
CA LEU A 27 -1.54 10.51 -8.45
C LEU A 27 -0.62 11.46 -9.23
N LYS A 28 -0.87 12.76 -9.12
CA LYS A 28 0.00 13.77 -9.72
C LYS A 28 1.18 14.04 -8.78
N PRO A 29 2.42 13.68 -9.14
CA PRO A 29 3.56 13.84 -8.25
C PRO A 29 3.84 15.34 -8.00
N LYS A 30 3.99 15.72 -6.73
CA LYS A 30 4.47 17.04 -6.31
C LYS A 30 5.93 16.96 -5.93
N GLY A 31 6.78 16.93 -6.96
CA GLY A 31 8.23 16.69 -6.81
C GLY A 31 8.53 15.31 -6.21
N THR A 32 9.62 15.21 -5.46
CA THR A 32 10.03 13.97 -4.78
C THR A 32 9.14 13.60 -3.59
N LEU A 33 8.32 14.53 -3.08
CA LEU A 33 7.41 14.35 -1.94
C LEU A 33 6.01 13.88 -2.35
N TRP A 34 5.92 13.04 -3.40
CA TRP A 34 4.65 12.51 -3.90
C TRP A 34 3.88 11.71 -2.83
N SER A 35 4.58 10.97 -1.97
CA SER A 35 3.96 10.17 -0.91
C SER A 35 3.34 11.05 0.18
N ALA A 36 4.01 12.15 0.54
CA ALA A 36 3.45 13.13 1.46
C ALA A 36 2.18 13.77 0.87
N HIS A 37 2.17 14.12 -0.43
CA HIS A 37 0.98 14.64 -1.10
C HIS A 37 -0.21 13.67 -1.02
N ALA A 38 0.03 12.38 -1.28
CA ALA A 38 -1.01 11.35 -1.21
C ALA A 38 -1.66 11.24 0.19
N LEU A 39 -0.89 11.53 1.26
CA LEU A 39 -1.34 11.41 2.65
C LEU A 39 -1.96 12.70 3.21
N ILE A 40 -1.50 13.88 2.79
CA ILE A 40 -2.01 15.16 3.35
C ILE A 40 -3.21 15.71 2.60
N ASP A 41 -3.34 15.42 1.30
CA ASP A 41 -4.45 15.91 0.48
C ASP A 41 -5.64 14.96 0.58
N LYS A 42 -6.76 15.44 1.13
CA LYS A 42 -7.99 14.66 1.30
C LYS A 42 -8.52 14.08 0.01
N ASN A 43 -8.25 14.72 -1.13
CA ASN A 43 -8.66 14.22 -2.44
C ASN A 43 -7.90 12.96 -2.87
N CYS A 44 -6.76 12.66 -2.24
CA CYS A 44 -5.92 11.50 -2.55
C CYS A 44 -6.17 10.32 -1.60
N HIS A 45 -6.83 10.52 -0.46
CA HIS A 45 -6.99 9.49 0.57
C HIS A 45 -7.68 8.23 0.05
N GLN A 46 -8.73 8.39 -0.76
CA GLN A 46 -9.45 7.24 -1.31
C GLN A 46 -8.54 6.38 -2.22
N MET A 47 -7.69 7.01 -3.02
CA MET A 47 -6.73 6.28 -3.87
C MET A 47 -5.74 5.44 -3.06
N VAL A 48 -5.31 5.92 -1.90
CA VAL A 48 -4.43 5.18 -0.98
C VAL A 48 -5.17 3.97 -0.41
N ILE A 49 -6.42 4.14 -0.02
CA ILE A 49 -7.28 3.06 0.49
C ILE A 49 -7.49 2.01 -0.61
N ASP A 50 -7.88 2.45 -1.81
CA ASP A 50 -8.15 1.58 -2.95
C ASP A 50 -6.91 0.76 -3.33
N ALA A 51 -5.73 1.37 -3.33
CA ALA A 51 -4.48 0.66 -3.62
C ALA A 51 -4.16 -0.44 -2.59
N HIS A 52 -4.40 -0.19 -1.29
CA HIS A 52 -4.25 -1.25 -0.29
C HIS A 52 -5.29 -2.36 -0.44
N LEU A 53 -6.55 -2.00 -0.73
CA LEU A 53 -7.60 -2.98 -0.99
C LEU A 53 -7.27 -3.85 -2.20
N ASP A 54 -6.67 -3.28 -3.24
CA ASP A 54 -6.24 -4.04 -4.42
C ASP A 54 -5.14 -5.05 -4.09
N PHE A 55 -4.15 -4.70 -3.25
CA PHE A 55 -3.13 -5.66 -2.81
C PHE A 55 -3.72 -6.79 -1.95
N ILE A 56 -4.62 -6.46 -1.02
CA ILE A 56 -5.33 -7.45 -0.20
C ILE A 56 -6.15 -8.39 -1.09
N ASN A 57 -6.89 -7.84 -2.06
CA ASN A 57 -7.69 -8.63 -2.99
C ASN A 57 -6.83 -9.51 -3.92
N ALA A 58 -5.58 -9.09 -4.21
CA ALA A 58 -4.60 -9.86 -4.95
C ALA A 58 -3.91 -10.96 -4.12
N GLY A 59 -4.15 -11.00 -2.80
CA GLY A 59 -3.72 -12.07 -1.91
C GLY A 59 -2.57 -11.71 -0.96
N ALA A 60 -2.21 -10.43 -0.84
CA ALA A 60 -1.32 -9.96 0.21
C ALA A 60 -1.91 -10.16 1.63
#